data_AF-A0A383F3N3-F1
#
_entry.id   AF-A0A383F3N3-F1
#
_cell.length_a   1.000
_cell.length_b   1.000
_cell.length_c   1.000
_cell.angle_alpha   90.00
_cell.angle_beta   90.00
_cell.angle_gamma   90.00
#
_symmetry.space_group_name_H-M   'P 1'
#
loop_
_entity.id
_entity.type
_entity.pdbx_description
1 polymer ?
#
loop_
_entity_poly.entity_id
_entity_poly.type
_entity_poly.pdbx_seq_one_letter_code
_entity_poly.pdbx_strand_id
1 'polypeptide(L)'
;EADSTHADGYLHWGVALQKVGEWDAAVERLTRAAELMPQDSYALFYLGSALEEASREVHGAERSRGYFDRAVTVFRRLIELNPDDAYALNYLGYSFAERGVHLEEAVELLTRAIRLEPDNGAFFDSLGWAYYRMGELEEAERYLGKARQHMAGHEHTEQAVILDHAGDIANALGKRHEAIDHWRRALDLTPESEKLQKKLGTGSLP
;
A
#
# COMPACT_ATOMS: atom_id res chain seq x y z
N GLU A 1 -21.40 -4.77 -27.00
CA GLU A 1 -21.12 -6.13 -26.49
C GLU A 1 -19.76 -6.68 -26.91
N ALA A 2 -19.28 -6.48 -28.15
CA ALA A 2 -17.92 -6.91 -28.54
C ALA A 2 -16.80 -6.07 -27.89
N ASP A 3 -17.01 -4.78 -27.64
CA ASP A 3 -15.97 -3.89 -27.11
C ASP A 3 -15.62 -4.14 -25.63
N SER A 4 -16.62 -4.54 -24.82
CA SER A 4 -16.44 -4.84 -23.40
C SER A 4 -15.69 -6.16 -23.16
N THR A 5 -15.92 -7.19 -23.99
CA THR A 5 -15.17 -8.46 -23.89
C THR A 5 -13.69 -8.28 -24.21
N HIS A 6 -13.33 -7.33 -25.08
CA HIS A 6 -11.93 -6.98 -25.32
C HIS A 6 -11.34 -6.21 -24.13
N ALA A 7 -12.12 -5.33 -23.49
CA ALA A 7 -11.70 -4.59 -22.32
C ALA A 7 -11.40 -5.49 -21.10
N ASP A 8 -12.26 -6.46 -20.81
CA ASP A 8 -12.04 -7.46 -19.76
C ASP A 8 -10.79 -8.31 -20.03
N GLY A 9 -10.51 -8.62 -21.30
CA GLY A 9 -9.29 -9.33 -21.70
C GLY A 9 -8.03 -8.52 -21.37
N TYR A 10 -8.01 -7.23 -21.68
CA TYR A 10 -6.91 -6.33 -21.31
C TYR A 10 -6.76 -6.19 -19.80
N LEU A 11 -7.87 -6.12 -19.07
CA LEU A 11 -7.87 -6.03 -17.61
C LEU A 11 -7.18 -7.25 -16.99
N HIS A 12 -7.66 -8.46 -17.30
CA HIS A 12 -7.11 -9.69 -16.73
C HIS A 12 -5.64 -9.92 -17.15
N TRP A 13 -5.28 -9.59 -18.39
CA TRP A 13 -3.90 -9.70 -18.84
C TRP A 13 -2.99 -8.72 -18.09
N GLY A 14 -3.43 -7.47 -17.93
CA GLY A 14 -2.71 -6.47 -17.17
C GLY A 14 -2.48 -6.88 -15.71
N VAL A 15 -3.51 -7.40 -15.03
CA VAL A 15 -3.40 -7.93 -13.65
C VAL A 15 -2.44 -9.11 -13.59
N ALA A 16 -2.44 -10.00 -14.59
CA ALA A 16 -1.49 -11.12 -14.64
C ALA A 16 -0.04 -10.65 -14.82
N LEU A 17 0.19 -9.63 -15.66
CA LEU A 17 1.51 -9.02 -15.87
C LEU A 17 2.02 -8.33 -14.59
N GLN A 18 1.13 -7.63 -13.87
CA GLN A 18 1.45 -7.01 -12.59
C GLN A 18 1.96 -8.06 -11.58
N LYS A 19 1.28 -9.21 -11.47
CA LYS A 19 1.68 -10.29 -10.55
C LYS A 19 3.05 -10.90 -10.85
N VAL A 20 3.53 -10.82 -12.09
CA VAL A 20 4.85 -11.33 -12.50
C VAL A 20 5.90 -10.22 -12.61
N GLY A 21 5.57 -8.99 -12.20
CA GLY A 21 6.50 -7.85 -12.19
C GLY A 21 6.80 -7.22 -13.55
N GLU A 22 5.98 -7.51 -14.57
CA GLU A 22 6.12 -6.92 -15.90
C GLU A 22 5.43 -5.55 -15.96
N TRP A 23 5.97 -4.58 -15.21
CA TRP A 23 5.32 -3.31 -14.87
C TRP A 23 4.89 -2.47 -16.07
N ASP A 24 5.77 -2.35 -17.07
CA ASP A 24 5.47 -1.54 -18.26
C ASP A 24 4.35 -2.16 -19.09
N ALA A 25 4.40 -3.47 -19.28
CA ALA A 25 3.37 -4.21 -19.99
C ALA A 25 2.05 -4.19 -19.22
N ALA A 26 2.10 -4.34 -17.89
CA ALA A 26 0.92 -4.25 -17.02
C ALA A 26 0.23 -2.89 -17.17
N VAL A 27 0.99 -1.79 -17.05
CA VAL A 27 0.47 -0.44 -17.22
C VAL A 27 -0.10 -0.23 -18.62
N GLU A 28 0.55 -0.73 -19.68
CA GLU A 28 0.04 -0.64 -21.05
C GLU A 28 -1.33 -1.32 -21.19
N ARG A 29 -1.46 -2.58 -20.74
CA ARG A 29 -2.72 -3.33 -20.86
C ARG A 29 -3.82 -2.71 -20.01
N LEU A 30 -3.52 -2.31 -18.78
CA LEU A 30 -4.50 -1.69 -17.88
C LEU A 30 -4.92 -0.30 -18.35
N THR A 31 -4.02 0.46 -18.98
CA THR A 31 -4.37 1.73 -19.63
C THR A 31 -5.40 1.45 -20.73
N ARG A 32 -5.18 0.43 -21.55
CA ARG A 32 -6.13 0.07 -22.60
C ARG A 32 -7.49 -0.37 -22.05
N ALA A 33 -7.51 -1.13 -20.96
CA ALA A 33 -8.75 -1.51 -20.28
C ALA A 33 -9.52 -0.28 -19.77
N ALA A 34 -8.83 0.65 -19.10
CA ALA A 34 -9.44 1.87 -18.57
C ALA A 34 -9.89 2.85 -19.68
N GLU A 35 -9.24 2.87 -20.85
CA GLU A 35 -9.72 3.63 -22.01
C GLU A 35 -11.04 3.10 -22.56
N LEU A 36 -11.20 1.78 -22.60
CA LEU A 36 -12.42 1.10 -23.06
C LEU A 36 -13.53 1.16 -22.00
N MET A 37 -13.16 1.25 -20.72
CA MET A 37 -14.08 1.29 -19.56
C MET A 37 -13.76 2.46 -18.61
N PRO A 38 -13.94 3.73 -19.06
CA PRO A 38 -13.43 4.92 -18.36
C PRO A 38 -14.13 5.28 -17.05
N GLN A 39 -15.21 4.58 -16.70
CA GLN A 39 -15.95 4.74 -15.44
C GLN A 39 -15.99 3.44 -14.63
N ASP A 40 -15.31 2.39 -15.09
CA ASP A 40 -15.25 1.13 -14.36
C ASP A 40 -14.24 1.23 -13.21
N SER A 41 -14.73 1.06 -12.00
CA SER A 41 -13.92 1.19 -10.78
C SER A 41 -12.80 0.17 -10.71
N TYR A 42 -13.02 -1.06 -11.19
CA TYR A 42 -12.00 -2.10 -11.18
C TYR A 42 -10.86 -1.78 -12.14
N ALA A 43 -11.17 -1.38 -13.38
CA ALA A 43 -10.16 -0.98 -14.36
C ALA A 43 -9.31 0.20 -13.86
N LEU A 44 -9.95 1.20 -13.25
CA LEU A 44 -9.25 2.34 -12.65
C LEU A 44 -8.40 1.91 -11.45
N PHE A 45 -8.93 1.07 -10.55
CA PHE A 45 -8.20 0.59 -9.38
C PHE A 45 -6.93 -0.15 -9.79
N TYR A 46 -7.05 -1.15 -10.68
CA TYR A 46 -5.91 -1.93 -11.14
C TYR A 46 -4.90 -1.10 -11.92
N LEU A 47 -5.34 -0.17 -12.78
CA LEU A 47 -4.44 0.76 -13.44
C LEU A 47 -3.68 1.62 -12.41
N GLY A 48 -4.39 2.17 -11.41
CA GLY A 48 -3.80 2.97 -10.34
C GLY A 48 -2.75 2.19 -9.56
N SER A 49 -3.06 0.97 -9.13
CA SER A 49 -2.13 0.12 -8.39
C SER A 49 -0.90 -0.25 -9.23
N ALA A 50 -1.09 -0.61 -10.50
CA ALA A 50 0.02 -0.98 -11.37
C ALA A 50 0.95 0.21 -11.66
N LEU A 51 0.41 1.42 -11.83
CA LEU A 51 1.20 2.64 -11.95
C LEU A 51 2.00 2.93 -10.68
N GLU A 52 1.39 2.73 -9.51
CA GLU A 52 2.04 2.94 -8.23
C GLU A 52 3.19 1.94 -8.01
N GLU A 53 2.94 0.66 -8.22
CA GLU A 53 3.98 -0.40 -8.13
C GLU A 53 5.09 -0.17 -9.16
N ALA A 54 4.75 0.12 -10.41
CA ALA A 54 5.73 0.47 -11.45
C ALA A 54 6.63 1.63 -11.00
N SER A 55 6.06 2.65 -10.36
CA SER A 55 6.86 3.79 -9.90
C SER A 55 7.85 3.47 -8.77
N ARG A 56 7.68 2.37 -8.04
CA ARG A 56 8.65 1.90 -7.03
C ARG A 56 9.78 1.08 -7.65
N GLU A 57 9.48 0.34 -8.71
CA GLU A 57 10.36 -0.68 -9.28
C GLU A 57 11.17 -0.20 -10.51
N VAL A 58 10.65 0.79 -11.24
CA VAL A 58 11.34 1.30 -12.44
C VAL A 58 12.56 2.15 -12.08
N HIS A 59 13.61 1.99 -12.88
CA HIS A 59 14.82 2.78 -12.74
C HIS A 59 14.64 4.20 -13.31
N GLY A 60 15.16 5.19 -12.59
CA GLY A 60 15.18 6.60 -13.00
C GLY A 60 14.13 7.45 -12.27
N ALA A 61 14.59 8.52 -11.63
CA ALA A 61 13.75 9.38 -10.78
C ALA A 61 12.59 10.04 -11.53
N GLU A 62 12.83 10.50 -12.76
CA GLU A 62 11.79 11.14 -13.59
C GLU A 62 10.70 10.14 -13.98
N ARG A 63 11.10 8.92 -14.36
CA ARG A 63 10.18 7.85 -14.75
C ARG A 63 9.34 7.38 -13.56
N SER A 64 9.99 7.14 -12.42
CA SER A 64 9.33 6.83 -11.16
C SER A 64 8.30 7.90 -10.80
N ARG A 65 8.68 9.19 -10.84
CA ARG A 65 7.75 10.29 -10.59
C ARG A 65 6.58 10.31 -11.58
N GLY A 66 6.86 10.16 -12.87
CA GLY A 66 5.82 10.17 -13.91
C GLY A 66 4.78 9.06 -13.73
N TYR A 67 5.20 7.85 -13.34
CA TYR A 67 4.25 6.78 -13.01
C TYR A 67 3.44 7.08 -11.76
N PHE A 68 4.06 7.64 -10.72
CA PHE A 68 3.36 8.01 -9.51
C PHE A 68 2.31 9.10 -9.71
N ASP A 69 2.65 10.17 -10.44
CA ASP A 69 1.73 11.27 -10.72
C ASP A 69 0.51 10.77 -11.50
N ARG A 70 0.72 9.80 -12.41
CA ARG A 70 -0.37 9.11 -13.11
C ARG A 70 -1.19 8.25 -12.15
N ALA A 71 -0.57 7.51 -11.23
CA ALA A 71 -1.28 6.71 -10.23
C ALA A 71 -2.21 7.60 -9.37
N VAL A 72 -1.69 8.72 -8.86
CA VAL A 72 -2.46 9.71 -8.09
C VAL A 72 -3.64 10.23 -8.91
N THR A 73 -3.43 10.56 -10.19
CA THR A 73 -4.49 11.04 -11.09
C THR A 73 -5.60 10.00 -11.26
N VAL A 74 -5.22 8.73 -11.46
CA VAL A 74 -6.18 7.63 -11.63
C VAL A 74 -6.96 7.36 -10.34
N PHE A 75 -6.30 7.32 -9.19
CA PHE A 75 -6.97 7.11 -7.90
C PHE A 75 -7.88 8.28 -7.51
N ARG A 76 -7.48 9.53 -7.77
CA ARG A 76 -8.35 10.69 -7.55
C ARG A 76 -9.62 10.59 -8.39
N ARG A 77 -9.49 10.22 -9.67
CA ARG A 77 -10.65 9.97 -10.54
C ARG A 77 -11.52 8.83 -10.02
N LEU A 78 -10.94 7.74 -9.54
CA LEU A 78 -11.69 6.64 -8.94
C LEU A 78 -12.48 7.11 -7.71
N ILE A 79 -11.86 7.88 -6.82
CA ILE A 79 -12.50 8.44 -5.62
C ILE A 79 -13.58 9.47 -5.99
N GLU A 80 -13.41 10.24 -7.07
CA GLU A 80 -14.46 11.14 -7.58
C GLU A 80 -15.68 10.36 -8.08
N LEU A 81 -15.48 9.23 -8.76
CA LEU A 81 -16.55 8.36 -9.26
C LEU A 81 -17.22 7.56 -8.15
N ASN A 82 -16.43 7.07 -7.19
CA ASN A 82 -16.89 6.30 -6.04
C ASN A 82 -16.26 6.84 -4.74
N PRO A 83 -16.87 7.87 -4.11
CA PRO A 83 -16.33 8.51 -2.91
C PRO A 83 -16.26 7.61 -1.67
N ASP A 84 -17.00 6.49 -1.68
CA ASP A 84 -17.09 5.53 -0.59
C ASP A 84 -16.32 4.23 -0.88
N ASP A 85 -15.42 4.25 -1.87
CA ASP A 85 -14.49 3.15 -2.11
C ASP A 85 -13.37 3.16 -1.07
N ALA A 86 -13.56 2.38 0.01
CA ALA A 86 -12.63 2.32 1.13
C ALA A 86 -11.23 1.85 0.70
N TYR A 87 -11.15 0.95 -0.28
CA TYR A 87 -9.88 0.45 -0.80
C TYR A 87 -9.15 1.51 -1.62
N ALA A 88 -9.83 2.26 -2.49
CA ALA A 88 -9.22 3.34 -3.24
C ALA A 88 -8.70 4.46 -2.33
N LEU A 89 -9.49 4.82 -1.31
CA LEU A 89 -9.09 5.77 -0.27
C LEU A 89 -7.85 5.28 0.47
N ASN A 90 -7.84 4.02 0.89
CA ASN A 90 -6.69 3.42 1.57
C ASN A 90 -5.46 3.36 0.69
N TYR A 91 -5.59 2.92 -0.57
CA TYR A 91 -4.46 2.76 -1.48
C TYR A 91 -3.75 4.09 -1.72
N LEU A 92 -4.52 5.15 -2.02
CA LEU A 92 -3.94 6.48 -2.23
C LEU A 92 -3.31 7.04 -0.95
N GLY A 93 -4.02 6.94 0.18
CA GLY A 93 -3.52 7.40 1.47
C GLY A 93 -2.23 6.68 1.91
N TYR A 94 -2.20 5.35 1.81
CA TYR A 94 -1.00 4.56 2.07
C TYR A 94 0.15 4.93 1.13
N SER A 95 -0.13 5.15 -0.16
CA SER A 95 0.91 5.53 -1.14
C SER A 95 1.55 6.88 -0.81
N PHE A 96 0.74 7.83 -0.32
CA PHE A 96 1.24 9.10 0.20
C PHE A 96 2.09 8.92 1.46
N ALA A 97 1.60 8.14 2.42
CA ALA A 97 2.36 7.80 3.63
C ALA A 97 3.70 7.15 3.29
N GLU A 98 3.72 6.12 2.44
CA GLU A 98 4.92 5.37 2.05
C GLU A 98 5.97 6.23 1.35
N ARG A 99 5.57 7.30 0.67
CA ARG A 99 6.49 8.26 0.06
C ARG A 99 6.83 9.45 0.95
N GLY A 100 6.10 9.65 2.05
CA GLY A 100 6.29 10.79 2.93
C GLY A 100 5.86 12.10 2.29
N VAL A 101 4.85 12.06 1.43
CA VAL A 101 4.31 13.23 0.71
C VAL A 101 2.83 13.33 1.01
N HIS A 102 2.27 14.54 1.01
CA HIS A 102 0.83 14.77 1.25
C HIS A 102 0.31 14.06 2.52
N LEU A 103 1.08 14.10 3.62
CA LEU A 103 0.81 13.30 4.81
C LEU A 103 -0.52 13.68 5.49
N GLU A 104 -0.88 14.96 5.48
CA GLU A 104 -2.16 15.42 6.00
C GLU A 104 -3.33 14.85 5.17
N GLU A 105 -3.21 14.87 3.84
CA GLU A 105 -4.19 14.26 2.92
C GLU A 105 -4.25 12.73 3.12
N ALA A 106 -3.11 12.08 3.35
CA ALA A 106 -3.06 10.65 3.67
C ALA A 106 -3.90 10.33 4.91
N VAL A 107 -3.73 11.07 6.00
CA VAL A 107 -4.51 10.90 7.23
C VAL A 107 -6.02 11.09 6.97
N GLU A 108 -6.41 12.08 6.18
CA GLU A 108 -7.82 12.31 5.83
C GLU A 108 -8.44 11.14 5.05
N LEU A 109 -7.73 10.66 4.01
CA LEU A 109 -8.17 9.53 3.17
C LEU A 109 -8.26 8.23 3.99
N LEU A 110 -7.25 7.94 4.80
CA LEU A 110 -7.18 6.73 5.63
C LEU A 110 -8.23 6.75 6.73
N THR A 111 -8.46 7.91 7.35
CA THR A 111 -9.55 8.07 8.33
C THR A 111 -10.91 7.82 7.69
N ARG A 112 -11.13 8.25 6.43
CA ARG A 112 -12.35 7.93 5.68
C ARG A 112 -12.48 6.43 5.41
N ALA A 113 -11.40 5.78 4.96
CA ALA A 113 -11.39 4.34 4.70
C ALA A 113 -11.78 3.53 5.97
N ILE A 114 -11.20 3.87 7.12
CA ILE A 114 -11.55 3.25 8.42
C ILE A 114 -13.01 3.50 8.81
N ARG A 115 -13.59 4.67 8.51
CA ARG A 115 -15.02 4.91 8.80
C ARG A 115 -15.94 4.03 7.97
N LEU A 116 -15.54 3.69 6.75
CA LEU A 116 -16.30 2.83 5.85
C LEU A 116 -16.14 1.36 6.23
N GLU A 117 -14.92 0.95 6.61
CA GLU A 117 -14.60 -0.41 7.07
C GLU A 117 -13.85 -0.39 8.42
N PRO A 118 -14.60 -0.31 9.55
CA PRO A 118 -14.00 -0.10 10.88
C PRO A 118 -13.29 -1.33 11.46
N ASP A 119 -13.43 -2.50 10.82
CA ASP A 119 -12.82 -3.76 11.25
C ASP A 119 -11.62 -4.17 10.38
N ASN A 120 -11.22 -3.33 9.41
CA ASN A 120 -10.13 -3.63 8.49
C ASN A 120 -8.76 -3.25 9.11
N GLY A 121 -8.02 -4.27 9.56
CA GLY A 121 -6.72 -4.11 10.21
C GLY A 121 -5.67 -3.40 9.36
N ALA A 122 -5.66 -3.66 8.04
CA ALA A 122 -4.73 -3.02 7.10
C ALA A 122 -4.94 -1.50 6.99
N PHE A 123 -6.18 -1.02 7.17
CA PHE A 123 -6.47 0.42 7.11
C PHE A 123 -5.97 1.14 8.37
N PHE A 124 -6.08 0.50 9.53
CA PHE A 124 -5.46 0.99 10.75
C PHE A 124 -3.93 1.01 10.68
N ASP A 125 -3.33 -0.01 10.06
CA ASP A 125 -1.88 -0.06 9.84
C ASP A 125 -1.42 1.10 8.95
N SER A 126 -2.10 1.30 7.83
CA SER A 126 -1.83 2.40 6.90
C SER A 126 -1.93 3.77 7.59
N LEU A 127 -2.93 3.98 8.45
CA LEU A 127 -3.05 5.22 9.23
C LEU A 127 -1.94 5.36 10.28
N GLY A 128 -1.59 4.27 10.98
CA GLY A 128 -0.46 4.26 11.91
C GLY A 128 0.86 4.61 11.21
N TRP A 129 1.05 4.09 10.00
CA TRP A 129 2.20 4.41 9.15
C TRP A 129 2.22 5.87 8.72
N ALA A 130 1.07 6.46 8.36
CA ALA A 130 1.00 7.89 8.05
C ALA A 130 1.45 8.76 9.24
N TYR A 131 0.98 8.47 10.45
CA TYR A 131 1.42 9.17 11.67
C TYR A 131 2.91 8.95 11.98
N TYR A 132 3.42 7.74 11.79
CA TYR A 132 4.84 7.45 11.92
C TYR A 132 5.67 8.34 10.99
N ARG A 133 5.22 8.53 9.75
CA ARG A 133 5.88 9.36 8.74
C ARG A 133 5.79 10.85 9.03
N MET A 134 4.79 11.28 9.79
CA MET A 134 4.69 12.64 10.35
C MET A 134 5.56 12.86 11.60
N GLY A 135 6.09 11.78 12.20
CA GLY A 135 6.80 11.83 13.48
C GLY A 135 5.89 11.82 14.71
N GLU A 136 4.59 11.61 14.53
CA GLU A 136 3.58 11.54 15.59
C GLU A 136 3.54 10.11 16.16
N LEU A 137 4.60 9.75 16.90
CA LEU A 137 4.88 8.35 17.25
C LEU A 137 3.84 7.74 18.21
N GLU A 138 3.24 8.53 19.10
CA GLU A 138 2.18 8.07 20.01
C GLU A 138 0.92 7.67 19.25
N GLU A 139 0.52 8.45 18.24
CA GLU A 139 -0.61 8.13 17.37
C GLU A 139 -0.31 6.93 16.47
N ALA A 140 0.93 6.84 15.96
CA ALA A 140 1.40 5.69 15.20
C ALA A 140 1.26 4.39 16.01
N GLU A 141 1.76 4.37 17.26
CA GLU A 141 1.64 3.22 18.15
C GLU A 141 0.18 2.87 18.47
N ARG A 142 -0.66 3.89 18.69
CA ARG A 142 -2.09 3.69 18.98
C ARG A 142 -2.82 3.01 17.83
N TYR A 143 -2.65 3.47 16.60
CA TYR A 143 -3.34 2.91 15.44
C TYR A 143 -2.79 1.55 15.02
N LEU A 144 -1.49 1.35 15.13
CA LEU A 144 -0.88 0.05 14.96
C LEU A 144 -1.38 -0.98 15.99
N GLY A 145 -1.59 -0.55 17.24
CA GLY A 145 -2.23 -1.37 18.27
C GLY A 145 -3.61 -1.87 17.84
N LYS A 146 -4.40 -1.01 17.17
CA LYS A 146 -5.69 -1.40 16.56
C LYS A 146 -5.50 -2.34 15.38
N ALA A 147 -4.58 -2.04 14.45
CA ALA A 147 -4.28 -2.91 13.32
C ALA A 147 -4.03 -4.36 13.77
N ARG A 148 -3.22 -4.51 14.82
CA ARG A 148 -2.90 -5.81 15.42
C ARG A 148 -4.08 -6.52 16.09
N GLN A 149 -5.06 -5.79 16.61
CA GLN A 149 -6.30 -6.38 17.14
C GLN A 149 -7.18 -6.97 16.03
N HIS A 150 -7.09 -6.41 14.82
CA HIS A 150 -7.85 -6.80 13.65
C HIS A 150 -7.07 -7.67 12.65
N MET A 151 -5.85 -8.11 12.99
CA MET A 151 -4.99 -8.94 12.12
C MET A 151 -5.55 -10.35 11.87
N ALA A 152 -6.41 -10.88 12.75
CA ALA A 152 -6.88 -12.25 12.65
C ALA A 152 -7.65 -12.46 11.32
N GLY A 153 -7.18 -13.40 10.49
CA GLY A 153 -7.79 -13.70 9.19
C GLY A 153 -7.13 -13.03 7.99
N HIS A 154 -6.18 -12.11 8.19
CA HIS A 154 -5.36 -11.55 7.11
C HIS A 154 -4.37 -12.59 6.57
N GLU A 155 -3.89 -12.42 5.34
CA GLU A 155 -2.84 -13.28 4.79
C GLU A 155 -1.53 -13.14 5.59
N HIS A 156 -0.67 -14.15 5.57
CA HIS A 156 0.60 -14.10 6.30
C HIS A 156 1.48 -12.93 5.87
N THR A 157 1.45 -12.56 4.59
CA THR A 157 2.18 -11.43 4.01
C THR A 157 1.69 -10.09 4.58
N GLU A 158 0.38 -9.89 4.68
CA GLU A 158 -0.22 -8.68 5.29
C GLU A 158 0.10 -8.59 6.78
N GLN A 159 -0.03 -9.71 7.50
CA GLN A 159 0.34 -9.78 8.91
C GLN A 159 1.84 -9.46 9.13
N ALA A 160 2.71 -9.90 8.22
CA ALA A 160 4.14 -9.61 8.27
C ALA A 160 4.41 -8.11 8.08
N VAL A 161 3.70 -7.43 7.17
CA VAL A 161 3.82 -5.97 6.98
C VAL A 161 3.41 -5.21 8.23
N ILE A 162 2.27 -5.56 8.84
CA ILE A 162 1.80 -4.92 10.08
C ILE A 162 2.83 -5.10 11.20
N LEU A 163 3.45 -6.29 11.30
CA LEU A 163 4.51 -6.55 12.28
C LEU A 163 5.83 -5.82 11.93
N ASP A 164 6.14 -5.62 10.66
CA ASP A 164 7.32 -4.83 10.23
C ASP A 164 7.16 -3.36 10.64
N HIS A 165 6.01 -2.75 10.35
CA HIS A 165 5.67 -1.40 10.80
C HIS A 165 5.66 -1.31 12.33
N ALA A 166 5.21 -2.37 13.02
CA ALA A 166 5.29 -2.43 14.47
C ALA A 166 6.70 -2.37 15.01
N GLY A 167 7.64 -3.06 14.38
CA GLY A 167 9.03 -2.97 14.77
C GLY A 167 9.62 -1.58 14.50
N ASP A 168 9.26 -0.95 13.37
CA ASP A 168 9.75 0.39 13.01
C ASP A 168 9.25 1.47 13.98
N ILE A 169 7.97 1.44 14.32
CA ILE A 169 7.36 2.37 15.29
C ILE A 169 7.95 2.14 16.68
N ALA A 170 8.05 0.89 17.15
CA ALA A 170 8.65 0.57 18.44
C ALA A 170 10.11 1.02 18.52
N ASN A 171 10.88 0.84 17.45
CA ASN A 171 12.27 1.28 17.39
C ASN A 171 12.40 2.80 17.47
N ALA A 172 11.55 3.55 16.76
CA ALA A 172 11.53 5.01 16.84
C ALA A 172 11.14 5.54 18.22
N LEU A 173 10.29 4.80 18.95
CA LEU A 173 9.95 5.06 20.35
C LEU A 173 11.06 4.66 21.36
N GLY A 174 12.18 4.11 20.89
CA GLY A 174 13.26 3.60 21.75
C GLY A 174 12.95 2.25 22.41
N LYS A 175 11.83 1.60 22.07
CA LYS A 175 11.39 0.30 22.60
C LYS A 175 12.09 -0.85 21.86
N ARG A 176 13.42 -0.90 21.96
CA ARG A 176 14.27 -1.78 21.15
C ARG A 176 13.94 -3.28 21.27
N HIS A 177 13.61 -3.75 22.47
CA HIS A 177 13.26 -5.16 22.68
C HIS A 177 11.96 -5.52 21.94
N GLU A 178 10.93 -4.68 22.07
CA GLU A 178 9.66 -4.86 21.37
C GLU A 178 9.85 -4.80 19.85
N ALA A 179 10.70 -3.89 19.37
CA ALA A 179 11.01 -3.79 17.95
C ALA A 179 11.60 -5.09 17.37
N ILE A 180 12.58 -5.67 18.07
CA ILE A 180 13.20 -6.94 17.67
C ILE A 180 12.18 -8.08 17.67
N ASP A 181 11.31 -8.14 18.68
CA ASP A 181 10.29 -9.18 18.76
C ASP A 181 9.27 -9.06 17.61
N HIS A 182 8.89 -7.82 17.24
CA HIS A 182 8.03 -7.56 16.10
C HIS A 182 8.67 -7.98 14.77
N TRP A 183 9.91 -7.55 14.51
CA TRP A 183 10.61 -7.92 13.27
C TRP A 183 10.89 -9.43 13.18
N ARG A 184 11.17 -10.11 14.30
CA ARG A 184 11.33 -11.58 14.30
C ARG A 184 10.04 -12.28 13.89
N ARG A 185 8.91 -11.88 14.47
CA ARG A 185 7.60 -12.45 14.11
C ARG A 185 7.23 -12.14 12.66
N ALA A 186 7.57 -10.96 12.15
CA ALA A 186 7.41 -10.64 10.74
C ALA A 186 8.28 -11.57 9.87
N LEU A 187 9.54 -11.80 10.26
CA LEU A 187 10.46 -12.69 9.54
C LEU A 187 10.01 -14.15 9.58
N ASP A 188 9.40 -14.61 10.67
CA ASP A 188 8.83 -15.96 10.76
C ASP A 188 7.69 -16.18 9.74
N LEU A 189 6.95 -15.12 9.40
CA LEU A 189 5.88 -15.15 8.40
C LEU A 189 6.39 -15.02 6.96
N THR A 190 7.48 -14.28 6.75
CA THR A 190 8.14 -14.08 5.45
C THR A 190 9.66 -14.30 5.56
N PRO A 191 10.14 -15.56 5.67
CA PRO A 191 11.54 -15.87 5.93
C PRO A 191 12.52 -15.36 4.86
N GLU A 192 12.03 -15.16 3.64
CA GLU A 192 12.75 -14.66 2.47
C GLU A 192 13.01 -13.15 2.50
N SER A 193 12.42 -12.40 3.43
CA SER A 193 12.54 -10.95 3.49
C SER A 193 13.95 -10.49 3.90
N GLU A 194 14.79 -10.15 2.91
CA GLU A 194 16.12 -9.59 3.14
C GLU A 194 16.08 -8.30 3.97
N LYS A 195 15.02 -7.49 3.80
CA LYS A 195 14.80 -6.25 4.58
C LYS A 195 14.73 -6.57 6.08
N LEU A 196 13.92 -7.55 6.46
CA LEU A 196 13.75 -7.98 7.85
C LEU A 196 15.02 -8.65 8.39
N GLN A 197 15.66 -9.50 7.59
CA GLN A 197 16.95 -10.08 7.95
C GLN A 197 18.00 -9.01 8.23
N LYS A 198 18.05 -7.93 7.44
CA LYS A 198 18.97 -6.80 7.66
C LYS A 198 18.63 -6.02 8.93
N LYS A 199 17.34 -5.77 9.22
CA LYS A 199 16.89 -5.12 10.46
C LYS A 199 17.31 -5.90 11.71
N LEU A 200 17.34 -7.23 11.63
CA LEU A 200 17.75 -8.12 12.72
C LEU A 200 19.26 -8.45 12.73
N GLY A 201 19.90 -8.43 11.56
CA GLY A 201 21.29 -8.82 11.31
C GLY A 201 22.32 -7.73 11.59
N THR A 202 21.90 -6.48 11.80
CA THR A 202 22.71 -5.43 12.44
C THR A 202 22.91 -5.68 13.94
N GLY A 203 23.06 -6.94 14.32
CA GLY A 203 23.40 -7.45 15.65
C GLY A 203 24.84 -7.20 16.10
N SER A 204 25.47 -6.15 15.58
CA SER A 204 26.55 -5.45 16.28
C SER A 204 26.11 -3.99 16.43
N LEU A 205 25.37 -3.73 17.49
CA LEU A 205 25.28 -2.39 18.07
C LEU A 205 25.93 -2.49 19.45
N PRO A 206 26.78 -1.51 19.82
CA PRO A 206 27.69 -1.57 20.97
C PRO A 206 27.00 -1.80 22.31
#